data_AF-A0A1F8XS83-F1
#
_entry.id   AF-A0A1F8XS83-F1
#
_cell.length_a   1.000
_cell.length_b   1.000
_cell.length_c   1.000
_cell.angle_alpha   90.00
_cell.angle_beta   90.00
_cell.angle_gamma   90.00
#
_symmetry.space_group_name_H-M   'P 1'
#
loop_
_entity.id
_entity.type
_entity.pdbx_description
1 polymer ?
#
loop_
_entity_poly.entity_id
_entity_poly.type
_entity_poly.pdbx_seq_one_letter_code
_entity_poly.pdbx_strand_id
1 'polypeptide(L)'
;MAKKKGPEKGKDRPRPKKKRSGKGSGALTVAIAAVITIVAGLILISVYGGRAPWERPAKEILVYIADDEGVRLAPKKTLIPDGSVESEVREALRTAIRDGEGTIPESTRVLRVNIKQRSASVDLSKEVSEDHPGGSTGEILTVYSIVNTIALNFPEIEEVQILIEGRKAETLKGHIDISQPLKPDRKIIRE
;
A
#
# COMPACT_ATOMS: atom_id res chain seq x y z
N MET A 1 14.00 32.54 116.50
CA MET A 1 12.63 32.04 116.72
C MET A 1 11.72 32.60 115.62
N ALA A 2 10.73 31.81 115.21
CA ALA A 2 9.63 32.12 114.27
C ALA A 2 9.94 32.09 112.76
N LYS A 3 9.08 31.62 111.86
CA LYS A 3 8.08 30.52 111.82
C LYS A 3 7.68 30.41 110.34
N LYS A 4 7.47 29.19 109.84
CA LYS A 4 6.92 28.84 108.51
C LYS A 4 5.59 29.56 108.19
N LYS A 5 5.34 29.80 106.90
CA LYS A 5 4.09 29.65 106.11
C LYS A 5 4.52 29.71 104.64
N GLY A 6 4.08 28.95 103.65
CA GLY A 6 2.87 28.17 103.37
C GLY A 6 2.69 28.22 101.82
N PRO A 7 1.99 27.26 101.18
CA PRO A 7 2.22 26.86 99.77
C PRO A 7 1.14 27.32 98.77
N GLU A 8 1.39 27.29 97.44
CA GLU A 8 0.46 26.73 96.42
C GLU A 8 0.91 26.84 94.93
N LYS A 9 0.89 25.68 94.26
CA LYS A 9 0.39 25.28 92.91
C LYS A 9 0.51 26.14 91.64
N GLY A 10 0.84 25.42 90.55
CA GLY A 10 0.43 25.66 89.16
C GLY A 10 1.64 25.79 88.22
N LYS A 11 1.75 25.19 87.03
CA LYS A 11 0.84 24.49 86.12
C LYS A 11 1.73 23.76 85.09
N ASP A 12 1.25 22.62 84.58
CA ASP A 12 1.80 21.92 83.42
C ASP A 12 2.07 22.86 82.24
N ARG A 13 3.24 22.72 81.60
CA ARG A 13 3.53 23.30 80.29
C ARG A 13 3.54 22.18 79.24
N PRO A 14 2.74 22.28 78.16
CA PRO A 14 2.75 21.29 77.10
C PRO A 14 4.01 21.43 76.22
N ARG A 15 4.58 20.30 75.81
CA ARG A 15 5.69 20.23 74.84
C ARG A 15 5.22 20.70 73.45
N PRO A 16 6.05 21.39 72.65
CA PRO A 16 5.67 21.80 71.31
C PRO A 16 5.57 20.59 70.37
N LYS A 17 4.42 20.44 69.71
CA LYS A 17 4.21 19.45 68.64
C LYS A 17 5.06 19.83 67.42
N LYS A 18 5.93 18.93 66.99
CA LYS A 18 6.70 19.02 65.75
C LYS A 18 5.73 18.99 64.56
N LYS A 19 5.62 20.10 63.81
CA LYS A 19 4.88 20.15 62.53
C LYS A 19 5.52 19.15 61.56
N ARG A 20 4.76 18.14 61.12
CA ARG A 20 5.09 17.32 59.95
C ARG A 20 4.92 18.22 58.72
N SER A 21 6.01 18.58 58.03
CA SER A 21 5.91 19.30 56.76
C SER A 21 5.40 18.34 55.68
N GLY A 22 4.43 18.81 54.91
CA GLY A 22 3.74 18.04 53.88
C GLY A 22 4.70 17.65 52.75
N LYS A 23 4.92 16.35 52.59
CA LYS A 23 5.56 15.74 51.43
C LYS A 23 4.48 15.59 50.35
N GLY A 24 4.25 16.64 49.57
CA GLY A 24 3.12 16.71 48.62
C GLY A 24 3.45 17.23 47.22
N SER A 25 4.72 17.46 46.87
CA SER A 25 5.09 18.08 45.58
C SER A 25 5.62 17.12 44.52
N GLY A 26 6.02 15.89 44.89
CA GLY A 26 6.65 14.94 43.95
C GLY A 26 5.67 14.18 43.04
N ALA A 27 4.44 13.92 43.50
CA ALA A 27 3.45 13.16 42.72
C ALA A 27 2.82 14.02 41.61
N LEU A 28 2.63 15.31 41.87
CA LEU A 28 2.01 16.25 40.93
C LEU A 28 2.94 16.58 39.76
N THR A 29 4.24 16.74 40.00
CA THR A 29 5.23 17.00 38.94
C THR A 29 5.38 15.80 38.00
N VAL A 30 5.35 14.57 38.54
CA VAL A 30 5.37 13.34 37.72
C VAL A 30 4.10 13.22 36.88
N ALA A 31 2.93 13.55 37.45
CA ALA A 31 1.67 13.55 36.71
C ALA A 31 1.66 14.59 35.58
N ILE A 32 2.15 15.81 35.82
CA ILE A 32 2.24 16.86 34.81
C ILE A 32 3.22 16.44 33.69
N ALA A 33 4.38 15.88 34.04
CA ALA A 33 5.35 15.40 33.05
C ALA A 33 4.76 14.26 32.19
N ALA A 34 4.00 13.34 32.79
CA ALA A 34 3.31 12.27 32.06
C ALA A 34 2.23 12.80 31.10
N VAL A 35 1.48 13.83 31.52
CA VAL A 35 0.50 14.47 30.63
C VAL A 35 1.20 15.18 29.48
N ILE A 36 2.31 15.88 29.74
CA ILE A 36 3.10 16.55 28.70
C ILE A 36 3.66 15.54 27.70
N THR A 37 4.18 14.39 28.14
CA THR A 37 4.70 13.37 27.21
C THR A 37 3.59 12.71 26.40
N ILE A 38 2.42 12.45 27.01
CA ILE A 38 1.25 11.94 26.27
C ILE A 38 0.76 12.96 25.26
N VAL A 39 0.63 14.23 25.64
CA VAL A 39 0.18 15.31 24.74
C VAL A 39 1.20 15.55 23.64
N ALA A 40 2.50 15.57 23.94
CA ALA A 40 3.56 15.67 22.94
C ALA A 40 3.54 14.45 22.00
N GLY A 41 3.30 13.25 22.52
CA GLY A 41 3.14 12.03 21.73
C GLY A 41 1.91 12.10 20.80
N LEU A 42 0.76 12.55 21.31
CA LEU A 42 -0.45 12.76 20.53
C LEU A 42 -0.27 13.85 19.47
N ILE A 43 0.45 14.93 19.78
CA ILE A 43 0.81 15.98 18.83
C ILE A 43 1.77 15.44 17.78
N LEU A 44 2.79 14.67 18.17
CA LEU A 44 3.71 14.02 17.22
C LEU A 44 2.96 13.08 16.28
N ILE A 45 2.04 12.26 16.79
CA ILE A 45 1.18 11.40 15.95
C ILE A 45 0.24 12.23 15.08
N SER A 46 -0.34 13.32 15.59
CA SER A 46 -1.24 14.16 14.80
C SER A 46 -0.54 14.99 13.72
N VAL A 47 0.71 15.40 13.95
CA VAL A 47 1.51 16.24 13.03
C VAL A 47 2.29 15.38 12.03
N TYR A 48 2.77 14.21 12.45
CA TYR A 48 3.65 13.35 11.64
C TYR A 48 3.05 11.98 11.29
N GLY A 49 1.91 11.59 11.88
CA GLY A 49 1.27 10.29 11.65
C GLY A 49 0.59 10.14 10.29
N GLY A 50 0.73 11.12 9.39
CA GLY A 50 0.13 11.06 8.05
C GLY A 50 0.95 10.30 7.00
N ARG A 51 2.27 10.09 7.22
CA ARG A 51 3.12 9.33 6.30
C ARG A 51 4.23 8.63 7.08
N ALA A 52 4.10 7.33 7.24
CA ALA A 52 5.22 6.48 7.59
C ALA A 52 6.38 6.73 6.61
N PRO A 53 7.59 7.14 7.06
CA PRO A 53 8.74 7.37 6.18
C PRO A 53 9.17 6.13 5.36
N TRP A 54 8.62 4.96 5.68
CA TRP A 54 8.88 3.67 5.02
C TRP A 54 7.81 3.27 3.99
N GLU A 55 6.75 4.05 3.79
CA GLU A 55 5.83 3.83 2.67
C GLU A 55 6.45 4.39 1.39
N ARG A 56 6.68 3.51 0.40
CA ARG A 56 7.13 3.95 -0.92
C ARG A 56 6.05 4.87 -1.49
N PRO A 57 6.41 6.00 -2.13
CA PRO A 57 5.44 6.81 -2.83
C PRO A 57 4.65 5.91 -3.80
N ALA A 58 3.35 6.14 -3.90
CA ALA A 58 2.47 5.35 -4.76
C ALA A 58 2.13 6.15 -6.02
N LYS A 59 2.10 5.46 -7.16
CA LYS A 59 1.75 5.98 -8.47
C LYS A 59 0.37 5.45 -8.88
N GLU A 60 -0.51 6.35 -9.29
CA GLU A 60 -1.82 5.98 -9.86
C GLU A 60 -1.63 5.48 -11.29
N ILE A 61 -2.23 4.33 -11.60
CA ILE A 61 -2.27 3.73 -12.92
C ILE A 61 -3.70 3.26 -13.26
N LEU A 62 -3.94 2.98 -14.53
CA LEU A 62 -5.15 2.35 -15.04
C LEU A 62 -4.88 0.88 -15.37
N VAL A 63 -5.57 -0.03 -14.71
CA VAL A 63 -5.68 -1.43 -15.13
C VAL A 63 -6.90 -1.56 -16.03
N TYR A 64 -6.76 -2.22 -17.18
CA TYR A 64 -7.87 -2.43 -18.10
C TYR A 64 -8.46 -3.82 -17.88
N ILE A 65 -9.72 -3.89 -17.44
CA ILE A 65 -10.44 -5.12 -17.12
C ILE A 65 -11.59 -5.33 -18.10
N ALA A 66 -12.06 -6.56 -18.31
CA ALA A 66 -13.29 -6.81 -19.04
C ALA A 66 -14.46 -6.05 -18.39
N ASP A 67 -15.33 -5.46 -19.21
CA ASP A 67 -16.56 -4.84 -18.73
C ASP A 67 -17.60 -5.90 -18.30
N ASP A 68 -18.69 -5.42 -17.71
CA ASP A 68 -19.80 -6.25 -17.22
C ASP A 68 -20.49 -7.07 -18.32
N GLU A 69 -20.41 -6.60 -19.56
CA GLU A 69 -20.92 -7.30 -20.74
C GLU A 69 -19.91 -8.33 -21.31
N GLY A 70 -18.64 -8.26 -20.91
CA GLY A 70 -17.58 -9.15 -21.39
C GLY A 70 -17.22 -8.93 -22.86
N VAL A 71 -17.38 -7.71 -23.36
CA VAL A 71 -17.17 -7.35 -24.79
C VAL A 71 -16.13 -6.26 -24.99
N ARG A 72 -15.89 -5.42 -23.98
CA ARG A 72 -14.92 -4.32 -24.03
C ARG A 72 -14.08 -4.29 -22.76
N LEU A 73 -13.05 -3.44 -22.78
CA LEU A 73 -12.24 -3.14 -21.62
C LEU A 73 -12.73 -1.88 -20.92
N ALA A 74 -12.83 -1.90 -19.59
CA ALA A 74 -13.08 -0.75 -18.75
C ALA A 74 -11.81 -0.37 -17.95
N PRO A 75 -11.46 0.92 -17.85
CA PRO A 75 -10.33 1.36 -17.05
C PRO A 75 -10.68 1.36 -15.55
N LYS A 76 -9.85 0.73 -14.74
CA LYS A 76 -9.93 0.70 -13.27
C LYS A 76 -8.69 1.36 -12.68
N LYS A 77 -8.89 2.43 -11.92
CA LYS A 77 -7.81 3.13 -11.21
C LYS A 77 -7.28 2.29 -10.07
N THR A 78 -5.95 2.23 -9.95
CA THR A 78 -5.28 1.58 -8.82
C THR A 78 -3.94 2.24 -8.53
N LEU A 79 -3.35 1.92 -7.39
CA LEU A 79 -2.06 2.43 -6.93
C LEU A 79 -1.02 1.31 -6.99
N ILE A 80 0.15 1.62 -7.56
CA ILE A 80 1.34 0.76 -7.49
C ILE A 80 2.46 1.51 -6.76
N PRO A 81 3.39 0.82 -6.10
CA PRO A 81 4.60 1.44 -5.57
C PRO A 81 5.43 2.05 -6.70
N ASP A 82 5.94 3.24 -6.46
CA ASP A 82 6.88 3.95 -7.34
C ASP A 82 8.23 3.21 -7.42
N GLY A 83 8.92 3.31 -8.56
CA GLY A 83 10.19 2.63 -8.75
C GLY A 83 10.82 2.80 -10.13
N SER A 84 11.55 1.76 -10.57
CA SER A 84 12.01 1.70 -11.96
C SER A 84 10.85 1.35 -12.88
N VAL A 85 10.91 1.78 -14.14
CA VAL A 85 9.89 1.45 -15.15
C VAL A 85 9.64 -0.05 -15.23
N GLU A 86 10.69 -0.88 -15.20
CA GLU A 86 10.55 -2.33 -15.25
C GLU A 86 9.83 -2.89 -14.01
N SER A 87 10.14 -2.38 -12.81
CA SER A 87 9.44 -2.77 -11.58
C SER A 87 8.00 -2.31 -11.55
N GLU A 88 7.70 -1.11 -12.08
CA GLU A 88 6.36 -0.57 -12.15
C GLU A 88 5.50 -1.35 -13.14
N VAL A 89 6.02 -1.69 -14.33
CA VAL A 89 5.33 -2.54 -15.32
C VAL A 89 5.03 -3.91 -14.72
N ARG A 90 6.01 -4.51 -14.01
CA ARG A 90 5.81 -5.79 -13.34
C ARG A 90 4.70 -5.72 -12.30
N GLU A 91 4.64 -4.66 -11.52
CA GLU A 91 3.62 -4.49 -10.49
C GLU A 91 2.24 -4.13 -11.07
N ALA A 92 2.21 -3.36 -12.16
CA ALA A 92 0.99 -3.08 -12.92
C ALA A 92 0.36 -4.39 -13.43
N LEU A 93 1.16 -5.29 -14.00
CA LEU A 93 0.67 -6.60 -14.43
C LEU A 93 0.22 -7.49 -13.29
N ARG A 94 0.96 -7.52 -12.17
CA ARG A 94 0.52 -8.27 -10.98
C ARG A 94 -0.80 -7.75 -10.44
N THR A 95 -0.97 -6.45 -10.43
CA THR A 95 -2.22 -5.79 -10.04
C THR A 95 -3.34 -6.12 -11.02
N ALA A 96 -3.06 -6.15 -12.33
CA ALA A 96 -4.02 -6.57 -13.35
C ALA A 96 -4.43 -8.04 -13.21
N ILE A 97 -3.52 -8.93 -12.80
CA ILE A 97 -3.86 -10.34 -12.56
C ILE A 97 -4.68 -10.50 -11.27
N ARG A 98 -4.27 -9.82 -10.18
CA ARG A 98 -4.90 -9.94 -8.86
C ARG A 98 -6.26 -9.25 -8.77
N ASP A 99 -6.36 -8.04 -9.30
CA ASP A 99 -7.52 -7.15 -9.12
C ASP A 99 -8.33 -6.98 -10.42
N GLY A 100 -7.96 -7.72 -11.48
CA GLY A 100 -8.54 -7.62 -12.82
C GLY A 100 -9.76 -8.50 -13.10
N GLU A 101 -10.40 -9.01 -12.04
CA GLU A 101 -11.72 -9.67 -12.10
C GLU A 101 -11.78 -10.83 -13.11
N GLY A 102 -10.69 -11.60 -13.20
CA GLY A 102 -10.59 -12.77 -14.08
C GLY A 102 -10.37 -12.45 -15.55
N THR A 103 -10.15 -11.18 -15.93
CA THR A 103 -9.77 -10.79 -17.31
C THR A 103 -8.48 -11.46 -17.74
N ILE A 104 -7.54 -11.65 -16.81
CA ILE A 104 -6.37 -12.51 -16.98
C ILE A 104 -6.56 -13.68 -16.02
N PRO A 105 -6.27 -14.95 -16.40
CA PRO A 105 -6.38 -16.07 -15.48
C PRO A 105 -5.60 -15.81 -14.18
N GLU A 106 -6.27 -15.93 -13.04
CA GLU A 106 -5.72 -15.55 -11.72
C GLU A 106 -4.47 -16.36 -11.32
N SER A 107 -4.32 -17.55 -11.89
CA SER A 107 -3.16 -18.44 -11.72
C SER A 107 -1.92 -17.98 -12.50
N THR A 108 -2.05 -17.00 -13.38
CA THR A 108 -0.95 -16.44 -14.18
C THR A 108 0.10 -15.78 -13.29
N ARG A 109 1.37 -16.05 -13.55
CA ARG A 109 2.50 -15.39 -12.88
C ARG A 109 3.30 -14.56 -13.88
N VAL A 110 3.72 -13.38 -13.45
CA VAL A 110 4.70 -12.56 -14.18
C VAL A 110 6.10 -13.09 -13.87
N LEU A 111 6.73 -13.76 -14.82
CA LEU A 111 8.05 -14.39 -14.69
C LEU A 111 9.17 -13.36 -14.90
N ARG A 112 9.06 -12.55 -15.95
CA ARG A 112 10.07 -11.54 -16.30
C ARG A 112 9.41 -10.37 -17.02
N VAL A 113 9.98 -9.19 -16.84
CA VAL A 113 9.71 -8.01 -17.67
C VAL A 113 11.06 -7.53 -18.19
N ASN A 114 11.13 -7.15 -19.46
CA ASN A 114 12.31 -6.53 -20.04
C ASN A 114 11.87 -5.40 -20.95
N ILE A 115 12.49 -4.23 -20.81
CA ILE A 115 12.19 -3.07 -21.64
C ILE A 115 13.43 -2.76 -22.47
N LYS A 116 13.25 -2.77 -23.80
CA LYS A 116 14.29 -2.37 -24.75
C LYS A 116 13.73 -1.35 -25.72
N GLN A 117 14.42 -0.22 -25.85
CA GLN A 117 14.01 0.90 -26.68
C GLN A 117 12.60 1.39 -26.28
N ARG A 118 11.56 1.04 -27.05
CA ARG A 118 10.17 1.41 -26.81
C ARG A 118 9.23 0.19 -26.78
N SER A 119 9.79 -1.01 -26.64
CA SER A 119 9.06 -2.27 -26.56
C SER A 119 9.28 -2.93 -25.21
N ALA A 120 8.21 -3.39 -24.58
CA ALA A 120 8.24 -4.21 -23.38
C ALA A 120 8.00 -5.68 -23.73
N SER A 121 8.91 -6.57 -23.33
CA SER A 121 8.69 -8.01 -23.36
C SER A 121 8.23 -8.48 -21.98
N VAL A 122 7.06 -9.11 -21.92
CA VAL A 122 6.46 -9.63 -20.69
C VAL A 122 6.38 -11.14 -20.78
N ASP A 123 7.12 -11.80 -19.90
CA ASP A 123 7.18 -13.26 -19.80
C ASP A 123 6.21 -13.72 -18.74
N LEU A 124 5.19 -14.45 -19.17
CA LEU A 124 4.11 -14.95 -18.35
C LEU A 124 4.23 -16.47 -18.22
N SER A 125 3.73 -16.98 -17.10
CA SER A 125 3.66 -18.42 -16.91
C SER A 125 2.58 -19.05 -17.80
N LYS A 126 2.73 -20.35 -18.08
CA LYS A 126 1.86 -21.10 -19.01
C LYS A 126 0.35 -21.03 -18.69
N GLU A 127 0.00 -20.78 -17.43
CA GLU A 127 -1.38 -20.67 -16.95
C GLU A 127 -2.18 -19.56 -17.67
N VAL A 128 -1.51 -18.52 -18.20
CA VAL A 128 -2.17 -17.49 -19.04
C VAL A 128 -2.85 -18.08 -20.27
N SER A 129 -2.39 -19.24 -20.74
CA SER A 129 -2.94 -19.97 -21.87
C SER A 129 -3.66 -21.24 -21.43
N GLU A 130 -3.08 -22.03 -20.51
CA GLU A 130 -3.67 -23.32 -20.08
C GLU A 130 -5.03 -23.12 -19.41
N ASP A 131 -5.13 -22.14 -18.49
CA ASP A 131 -6.34 -21.88 -17.69
C ASP A 131 -7.28 -20.86 -18.33
N HIS A 132 -6.91 -20.34 -19.52
CA HIS A 132 -7.74 -19.38 -20.24
C HIS A 132 -9.04 -20.04 -20.73
N PRO A 133 -10.23 -19.44 -20.50
CA PRO A 133 -11.51 -20.03 -20.90
C PRO A 133 -11.68 -20.17 -22.42
N GLY A 134 -10.89 -19.42 -23.19
CA GLY A 134 -10.90 -19.41 -24.65
C GLY A 134 -11.91 -18.42 -25.21
N GLY A 135 -12.27 -18.62 -26.48
CA GLY A 135 -13.17 -17.75 -27.22
C GLY A 135 -12.49 -16.49 -27.76
N SER A 136 -12.91 -16.06 -28.95
CA SER A 136 -12.30 -14.92 -29.64
C SER A 136 -12.31 -13.65 -28.79
N THR A 137 -13.47 -13.28 -28.24
CA THR A 137 -13.61 -12.07 -27.43
C THR A 137 -12.78 -12.16 -26.15
N GLY A 138 -12.84 -13.29 -25.46
CA GLY A 138 -12.06 -13.51 -24.23
C GLY A 138 -10.57 -13.37 -24.47
N GLU A 139 -10.02 -14.00 -25.51
CA GLU A 139 -8.60 -13.87 -25.84
C GLU A 139 -8.21 -12.42 -26.16
N ILE A 140 -9.02 -11.72 -26.96
CA ILE A 140 -8.77 -10.32 -27.31
C ILE A 140 -8.76 -9.46 -26.03
N LEU A 141 -9.72 -9.64 -25.13
CA LEU A 141 -9.79 -8.89 -23.87
C LEU A 141 -8.59 -9.19 -22.96
N THR A 142 -8.18 -10.45 -22.81
CA THR A 142 -6.98 -10.82 -22.03
C THR A 142 -5.72 -10.16 -22.59
N VAL A 143 -5.52 -10.27 -23.91
CA VAL A 143 -4.33 -9.71 -24.56
C VAL A 143 -4.31 -8.18 -24.43
N TYR A 144 -5.42 -7.50 -24.75
CA TYR A 144 -5.44 -6.05 -24.66
C TYR A 144 -5.54 -5.52 -23.23
N SER A 145 -6.00 -6.32 -22.26
CA SER A 145 -5.87 -6.00 -20.83
C SER A 145 -4.38 -5.83 -20.46
N ILE A 146 -3.53 -6.76 -20.89
CA ILE A 146 -2.08 -6.71 -20.70
C ILE A 146 -1.46 -5.54 -21.47
N VAL A 147 -1.72 -5.46 -22.78
CA VAL A 147 -1.09 -4.47 -23.66
C VAL A 147 -1.47 -3.04 -23.26
N ASN A 148 -2.77 -2.77 -23.04
CA ASN A 148 -3.25 -1.44 -22.69
C ASN A 148 -2.80 -1.02 -21.29
N THR A 149 -2.81 -1.93 -20.31
CA THR A 149 -2.33 -1.63 -18.94
C THR A 149 -0.86 -1.19 -18.95
N ILE A 150 -0.06 -1.71 -19.87
CA ILE A 150 1.35 -1.29 -19.98
C ILE A 150 1.43 -0.02 -20.83
N ALA A 151 1.15 -0.11 -22.13
CA ALA A 151 1.49 0.96 -23.07
C ALA A 151 0.72 2.27 -22.84
N LEU A 152 -0.42 2.25 -22.15
CA LEU A 152 -1.18 3.47 -21.84
C LEU A 152 -0.77 4.13 -20.51
N ASN A 153 -0.05 3.43 -19.62
CA ASN A 153 0.46 4.00 -18.36
C ASN A 153 1.94 4.42 -18.42
N PHE A 154 2.70 3.88 -19.39
CA PHE A 154 4.13 4.09 -19.53
C PHE A 154 4.45 4.66 -20.92
N PRO A 155 4.50 6.00 -21.09
CA PRO A 155 4.70 6.67 -22.40
C PRO A 155 5.98 6.28 -23.15
N GLU A 156 6.96 5.74 -22.44
CA GLU A 156 8.20 5.19 -23.00
C GLU A 156 8.00 3.83 -23.70
N ILE A 157 6.87 3.14 -23.48
CA ILE A 157 6.50 1.86 -24.07
C ILE A 157 5.39 2.07 -25.10
N GLU A 158 5.65 1.75 -26.36
CA GLU A 158 4.68 1.84 -27.47
C GLU A 158 4.03 0.51 -27.81
N GLU A 159 4.73 -0.59 -27.52
CA GLU A 159 4.29 -1.94 -27.86
C GLU A 159 4.73 -2.96 -26.83
N VAL A 160 3.99 -4.06 -26.76
CA VAL A 160 4.18 -5.13 -25.77
C VAL A 160 4.27 -6.47 -26.49
N GLN A 161 5.38 -7.17 -26.30
CA GLN A 161 5.55 -8.57 -26.70
C GLN A 161 5.18 -9.46 -25.53
N ILE A 162 4.15 -10.29 -25.70
CA ILE A 162 3.79 -11.34 -24.75
C ILE A 162 4.64 -12.58 -25.04
N LEU A 163 5.23 -13.17 -23.99
CA LEU A 163 5.95 -14.43 -24.03
C LEU A 163 5.31 -15.39 -23.03
N ILE A 164 5.34 -16.69 -23.35
CA ILE A 164 4.88 -17.76 -22.47
C ILE A 164 6.07 -18.67 -22.18
N GLU A 165 6.45 -18.79 -20.92
CA GLU A 165 7.60 -19.59 -20.48
C GLU A 165 8.90 -19.27 -21.27
N GLY A 166 9.14 -17.97 -21.47
CA GLY A 166 10.30 -17.42 -22.17
C GLY A 166 10.26 -17.55 -23.69
N ARG A 167 9.17 -18.04 -24.28
CA ARG A 167 9.04 -18.28 -25.72
C ARG A 167 7.95 -17.42 -26.34
N LYS A 168 8.13 -17.04 -27.61
CA LYS A 168 7.05 -16.50 -28.41
C LYS A 168 6.00 -17.58 -28.63
N ALA A 169 4.73 -17.20 -28.54
CA ALA A 169 3.59 -18.03 -28.86
C ALA A 169 2.83 -17.39 -30.03
N GLU A 170 2.09 -18.19 -30.80
CA GLU A 170 1.23 -17.65 -31.85
C GLU A 170 -0.03 -17.03 -31.27
N THR A 171 -0.66 -17.67 -30.29
CA THR A 171 -1.92 -17.21 -29.67
C THR A 171 -1.99 -17.66 -28.20
N LEU A 172 -3.00 -17.20 -27.45
CA LEU A 172 -3.30 -17.78 -26.12
C LEU A 172 -4.12 -19.07 -26.26
N LYS A 173 -5.18 -19.07 -27.08
CA LYS A 173 -6.09 -20.22 -27.31
C LYS A 173 -6.58 -20.32 -28.78
N GLY A 174 -6.06 -19.53 -29.71
CA GLY A 174 -6.26 -19.69 -31.16
C GLY A 174 -6.82 -18.50 -31.93
N HIS A 175 -7.06 -17.34 -31.33
CA HIS A 175 -7.84 -16.28 -32.00
C HIS A 175 -7.09 -14.96 -32.29
N ILE A 176 -6.05 -14.63 -31.53
CA ILE A 176 -5.28 -13.40 -31.73
C ILE A 176 -3.78 -13.71 -31.80
N ASP A 177 -3.13 -13.18 -32.85
CA ASP A 177 -1.69 -13.33 -33.03
C ASP A 177 -0.92 -12.52 -31.99
N ILE A 178 -0.12 -13.21 -31.16
CA ILE A 178 0.79 -12.63 -30.16
C ILE A 178 2.26 -12.92 -30.48
N SER A 179 2.57 -13.44 -31.68
CA SER A 179 3.93 -13.77 -32.11
C SER A 179 4.81 -12.53 -32.32
N GLN A 180 4.18 -11.37 -32.49
CA GLN A 180 4.82 -10.06 -32.63
C GLN A 180 4.37 -9.11 -31.51
N PRO A 181 5.13 -8.03 -31.23
CA PRO A 181 4.70 -7.00 -30.31
C PRO A 181 3.40 -6.35 -30.76
N LEU A 182 2.50 -6.08 -29.79
CA LEU A 182 1.21 -5.45 -30.03
C LEU A 182 1.19 -4.04 -29.47
N LYS A 183 0.60 -3.11 -30.24
CA LYS A 183 0.34 -1.74 -29.82
C LYS A 183 -0.97 -1.66 -29.04
N PRO A 184 -1.16 -0.68 -28.15
CA PRO A 184 -2.43 -0.54 -27.44
C PRO A 184 -3.56 -0.26 -28.43
N ASP A 185 -4.72 -0.87 -28.18
CA ASP A 185 -5.94 -0.60 -28.92
C ASP A 185 -6.92 0.15 -28.02
N ARG A 186 -7.22 1.40 -28.38
CA ARG A 186 -8.19 2.21 -27.65
C ARG A 186 -9.63 1.95 -28.06
N LYS A 187 -9.86 1.29 -29.20
CA LYS A 187 -11.20 1.03 -29.74
C LYS A 187 -11.95 -0.04 -28.97
N ILE A 188 -11.22 -0.91 -28.26
CA ILE A 188 -11.80 -1.92 -27.38
C ILE A 188 -12.11 -1.36 -25.99
N ILE A 189 -11.71 -0.13 -25.67
CA ILE A 189 -12.03 0.49 -24.40
C ILE A 189 -13.45 1.03 -24.45
N ARG A 190 -14.25 0.75 -23.43
CA ARG A 190 -15.59 1.34 -23.26
C ARG A 190 -15.45 2.85 -23.05
N GLU A 191 -16.25 3.61 -23.81
CA GLU A 191 -16.38 5.06 -23.68
C GLU A 191 -16.93 5.49 -22.32
#